data_AF-A0A961X3I7-F1
#
_entry.id   AF-A0A961X3I7-F1
#
_cell.length_a   1.000
_cell.length_b   1.000
_cell.length_c   1.000
_cell.angle_alpha   90.00
_cell.angle_beta   90.00
_cell.angle_gamma   90.00
#
_symmetry.space_group_name_H-M   'P 1'
#
loop_
_entity.id
_entity.type
_entity.pdbx_description
1 polymer ?
#
loop_
_entity_poly.entity_id
_entity_poly.type
_entity_poly.pdbx_seq_one_letter_code
_entity_poly.pdbx_strand_id
1 'polypeptide(L)' 'GIFTAPFLGGTGGDDFSIGSQFMTQLTAVVITVIWSGVVSAILYKLIDVVIGLRASPDAETQGLDIPTHGETAYHS' A
#
# COMPACT_ATOMS: atom_id res chain seq x y z
N GLY A 1 -14.82 12.87 -9.68
CA GLY A 1 -13.55 12.98 -10.44
C GLY A 1 -13.78 13.75 -11.73
N ILE A 2 -12.88 13.68 -12.72
CA ILE A 2 -13.14 14.36 -14.01
C ILE A 2 -14.30 13.67 -14.76
N PHE A 3 -14.37 12.35 -14.71
CA PHE A 3 -15.40 11.54 -15.37
C PHE A 3 -16.78 11.55 -14.71
N THR A 4 -16.96 12.26 -13.60
CA THR A 4 -18.31 12.49 -13.04
C THR A 4 -19.07 13.57 -13.81
N ALA A 5 -18.45 14.17 -14.85
CA ALA A 5 -19.09 15.16 -15.70
C ALA A 5 -20.20 14.58 -16.56
N PRO A 6 -21.41 15.19 -16.58
CA PRO A 6 -22.54 14.71 -17.38
C PRO A 6 -22.23 14.53 -18.86
N PHE A 7 -21.49 15.45 -19.48
CA PHE A 7 -21.15 15.39 -20.91
C PHE A 7 -20.15 14.27 -21.27
N LEU A 8 -19.47 13.71 -20.26
CA LEU A 8 -18.60 12.54 -20.41
C LEU A 8 -19.34 11.22 -20.06
N GLY A 9 -20.66 11.27 -19.85
CA GLY A 9 -21.47 10.12 -19.41
C GLY A 9 -21.47 9.88 -17.90
N GLY A 10 -21.00 10.85 -17.11
CA GLY A 10 -20.96 10.79 -15.65
C GLY A 10 -22.30 11.13 -14.97
N THR A 11 -22.42 10.78 -13.69
CA THR A 11 -23.68 10.89 -12.94
C THR A 11 -24.14 12.31 -12.63
N GLY A 12 -23.24 13.32 -12.63
CA GLY A 12 -23.59 14.73 -12.46
C GLY A 12 -24.33 15.09 -11.16
N GLY A 13 -23.61 15.48 -10.11
CA GLY A 13 -24.26 15.99 -8.88
C GLY A 13 -24.85 17.39 -9.04
N ASP A 14 -25.70 17.79 -8.10
CA ASP A 14 -26.45 19.06 -8.14
C ASP A 14 -25.55 20.31 -8.23
N ASP A 15 -24.34 20.26 -7.65
CA ASP A 15 -23.32 21.32 -7.71
C ASP A 15 -22.05 20.89 -8.50
N PHE A 16 -22.24 20.23 -9.64
CA PHE A 16 -21.11 19.66 -10.38
C PHE A 16 -20.20 20.72 -11.03
N SER A 17 -18.94 20.77 -10.58
CA SER A 17 -17.83 21.44 -11.28
C SER A 17 -16.63 20.50 -11.38
N ILE A 18 -16.09 20.30 -12.60
CA ILE A 18 -14.91 19.44 -12.85
C ILE A 18 -13.74 19.83 -11.95
N GLY A 19 -13.47 21.13 -11.80
CA GLY A 19 -12.38 21.63 -10.97
C GLY A 19 -12.56 21.27 -9.49
N SER A 20 -13.76 21.50 -8.95
CA SER A 20 -14.07 21.16 -7.55
C SER A 20 -13.99 19.65 -7.27
N GLN A 21 -14.47 18.84 -8.21
CA GLN A 21 -14.48 17.38 -8.13
C GLN A 21 -13.09 16.77 -8.29
N PHE A 22 -12.24 17.38 -9.12
CA PHE A 22 -10.83 16.99 -9.22
C PHE A 22 -10.09 17.26 -7.90
N MET A 23 -10.23 18.47 -7.33
CA MET A 23 -9.59 18.82 -6.08
C MET A 23 -10.03 17.92 -4.92
N THR A 24 -11.33 17.62 -4.83
CA THR A 24 -11.86 16.71 -3.80
C THR A 24 -11.24 15.32 -3.88
N GLN A 25 -11.14 14.76 -5.10
CA GLN A 25 -10.54 13.44 -5.31
C GLN A 25 -9.03 13.44 -5.06
N LEU A 26 -8.34 14.52 -5.46
CA LEU A 26 -6.92 14.69 -5.17
C LEU A 26 -6.66 14.68 -3.67
N THR A 27 -7.43 15.45 -2.89
CA THR A 27 -7.33 15.48 -1.43
C THR A 27 -7.61 14.09 -0.83
N ALA A 28 -8.63 13.39 -1.33
CA ALA A 28 -8.93 12.03 -0.87
C ALA A 28 -7.74 11.07 -1.10
N VAL A 29 -7.12 11.09 -2.28
CA VAL A 29 -5.94 10.27 -2.59
C VAL A 29 -4.75 10.63 -1.70
N VAL A 30 -4.49 11.92 -1.49
CA VAL A 30 -3.40 12.36 -0.61
C VAL A 30 -3.62 11.87 0.83
N ILE A 31 -4.85 11.98 1.33
CA ILE A 31 -5.21 11.48 2.67
C ILE A 31 -5.00 9.97 2.75
N THR A 32 -5.44 9.19 1.76
CA THR A 32 -5.29 7.72 1.80
C THR A 32 -3.82 7.29 1.71
N VAL A 33 -3.00 7.95 0.89
CA VAL A 33 -1.55 7.70 0.81
C VAL A 33 -0.87 8.03 2.14
N ILE A 34 -1.17 9.18 2.74
CA ILE A 34 -0.58 9.57 4.02
C ILE A 34 -1.03 8.60 5.11
N TRP A 35 -2.33 8.30 5.19
CA TRP A 35 -2.86 7.40 6.21
C TRP A 35 -2.26 6.00 6.10
N SER A 36 -2.33 5.39 4.91
CA SER A 36 -1.78 4.06 4.68
C SER A 36 -0.27 4.03 4.91
N GLY A 37 0.47 5.03 4.44
CA GLY A 37 1.92 5.13 4.60
C GLY A 37 2.34 5.29 6.06
N VAL A 38 1.74 6.25 6.79
CA VAL A 38 2.09 6.54 8.18
C VAL A 38 1.70 5.39 9.11
N VAL A 39 0.47 4.88 8.98
CA VAL A 39 0.01 3.77 9.83
C VAL A 39 0.85 2.53 9.57
N SER A 40 1.13 2.19 8.31
CA SER A 40 2.00 1.06 7.98
C SER A 40 3.42 1.26 8.51
N ALA A 41 4.00 2.45 8.37
CA ALA A 41 5.33 2.75 8.89
C ALA A 41 5.42 2.58 10.42
N ILE A 42 4.41 3.04 11.16
CA ILE A 42 4.32 2.85 12.61
C ILE A 42 4.24 1.36 12.95
N LEU A 43 3.36 0.61 12.27
CA LEU A 43 3.19 -0.83 12.53
C LEU A 43 4.45 -1.63 12.20
N TYR A 44 5.08 -1.38 11.05
CA TYR A 44 6.34 -2.03 10.69
C TYR A 44 7.43 -1.72 11.70
N LYS A 45 7.55 -0.47 12.16
CA LYS A 45 8.56 -0.09 13.16
C LYS A 45 8.31 -0.77 14.50
N LEU A 46 7.05 -0.90 14.91
CA LEU A 46 6.68 -1.57 16.15
C LEU A 46 7.01 -3.07 16.08
N ILE A 47 6.64 -3.74 14.99
CA ILE A 47 6.95 -5.17 14.79
C ILE A 47 8.46 -5.41 14.73
N ASP A 48 9.20 -4.53 14.04
CA ASP A 48 10.65 -4.61 13.94
C ASP A 48 11.34 -4.53 15.31
N VAL A 49 10.83 -3.71 16.24
CA VAL A 49 11.39 -3.59 17.60
C VAL A 49 10.96 -4.75 18.51
N VAL A 50 9.74 -5.28 18.37
CA VAL A 50 9.22 -6.31 19.29
C VAL A 50 9.65 -7.72 18.91
N ILE A 51 9.66 -8.05 17.61
CA ILE A 51 9.91 -9.42 17.10
C ILE A 51 11.12 -9.45 16.17
N GLY A 52 11.33 -8.37 15.41
CA GLY A 52 12.28 -8.34 14.28
C GLY A 52 11.59 -8.79 13.00
N LEU A 53 11.47 -7.88 12.03
CA LEU A 53 10.73 -8.13 10.79
C LEU A 53 11.59 -8.85 9.72
N ARG A 54 12.90 -8.65 9.77
CA ARG A 54 13.85 -9.13 8.76
C ARG A 54 14.47 -10.45 9.20
N ALA A 55 14.62 -11.38 8.25
CA ALA A 55 15.36 -12.62 8.49
C ALA A 55 16.82 -12.34 8.84
N SER A 56 17.47 -13.26 9.55
CA SER A 56 18.89 -13.13 9.88
C SER A 56 19.75 -13.14 8.60
N PRO A 57 20.91 -12.46 8.58
CA PRO A 57 21.79 -12.41 7.40
C PRO A 57 22.20 -13.79 6.87
N ASP A 58 22.40 -14.75 7.78
CA ASP A 58 22.75 -16.13 7.43
C ASP A 58 21.57 -16.86 6.76
N ALA A 59 20.34 -16.62 7.21
CA ALA A 59 19.13 -17.17 6.60
C ALA A 59 18.82 -16.53 5.24
N GLU A 60 19.08 -15.22 5.07
CA GLU A 60 18.96 -14.56 3.77
C GLU A 60 19.97 -15.13 2.75
N THR A 61 21.18 -15.49 3.20
CA THR A 61 22.25 -16.03 2.33
C THR A 61 21.97 -17.47 1.90
N GLN A 62 21.42 -18.30 2.80
CA GLN A 62 21.09 -19.70 2.51
C GLN A 62 19.81 -19.86 1.67
N GLY A 63 19.04 -18.78 1.48
CA GLY A 63 17.68 -18.82 0.96
C GLY A 63 16.69 -19.20 2.04
N LEU A 64 15.50 -18.60 2.05
CA LEU A 64 14.52 -18.76 3.13
C LEU A 64 13.89 -20.16 3.20
N ASP A 65 13.94 -20.93 2.11
CA ASP A 65 13.28 -22.23 2.02
C ASP A 65 13.78 -23.22 3.10
N ILE A 66 15.09 -23.29 3.31
CA ILE A 66 15.70 -24.16 4.34
C ILE A 66 15.43 -23.65 5.77
N PRO A 67 15.78 -22.40 6.17
CA PRO A 67 15.68 -21.92 7.55
C PRO A 67 14.25 -21.58 7.99
N THR A 68 13.32 -21.27 7.07
CA THR A 68 11.94 -20.89 7.44
C THR A 68 10.88 -21.92 7.06
N HIS A 69 11.10 -22.73 6.02
CA HIS A 69 10.14 -23.75 5.58
C HIS A 69 10.66 -25.19 5.73
N GLY A 70 11.96 -25.38 6.00
CA GLY A 70 12.57 -26.71 6.11
C GLY A 70 12.65 -27.46 4.79
N GLU A 71 12.48 -26.77 3.66
CA GLU A 71 12.43 -27.34 2.32
C GLU A 71 13.68 -26.96 1.52
N THR A 72 14.26 -27.94 0.81
CA THR A 72 15.33 -27.69 -0.15
C THR A 72 14.70 -27.66 -1.54
N ALA A 73 14.64 -26.49 -2.19
CA ALA A 73 13.98 -26.33 -3.49
C ALA A 73 14.58 -27.21 -4.60
N TYR A 74 15.84 -27.65 -4.44
CA TYR A 74 16.50 -28.58 -5.35
C TYR A 74 17.14 -29.73 -4.58
N HIS A 75 16.64 -30.93 -4.84
CA HIS A 75 17.36 -32.17 -4.59
C HIS A 75 18.04 -32.59 -5.89
N SER A 76 19.37 -32.60 -5.92
CA SER A 76 20.18 -33.28 -6.94
C SER A 76 20.86 -34.49 -6.32
#